data_AF-A0A356WYX6-F1
#
_entry.id   AF-A0A356WYX6-F1
#
_cell.length_a   1.000
_cell.length_b   1.000
_cell.length_c   1.000
_cell.angle_alpha   90.00
_cell.angle_beta   90.00
_cell.angle_gamma   90.00
#
_symmetry.space_group_name_H-M   'P 1'
#
loop_
_entity.id
_entity.type
_entity.pdbx_description
1 polymer ?
#
loop_
_entity_poly.entity_id
_entity_poly.type
_entity_poly.pdbx_seq_one_letter_code
_entity_poly.pdbx_strand_id
1 'polypeptide(L)'
;VNHVVLKNMIELAASNNANPVTKAIVHKKLTDLQTKLSDKKDADSQYGSHLIAQYLTNPEEFEVEDAPAPPPGSPIGSDGMIYCEF
;
A
#
# COMPACT_ATOMS: atom_id res chain seq x y z
N VAL A 1 0.29 7.62 6.87
CA VAL A 1 1.04 6.86 5.86
C VAL A 1 0.06 6.37 4.81
N ASN A 2 0.45 6.34 3.53
CA ASN A 2 -0.40 5.70 2.52
C ASN A 2 -0.02 4.21 2.44
N HIS A 3 -0.86 3.34 3.01
CA HIS A 3 -0.61 1.90 3.08
C HIS A 3 -0.66 1.19 1.73
N VAL A 4 -1.43 1.70 0.77
CA VAL A 4 -1.46 1.16 -0.60
C VAL A 4 -0.12 1.35 -1.29
N VAL A 5 0.48 2.53 -1.13
CA VAL A 5 1.81 2.82 -1.70
C VAL A 5 2.90 1.99 -1.00
N LEU A 6 2.82 1.85 0.33
CA LEU A 6 3.74 1.01 1.10
C LEU A 6 3.69 -0.45 0.62
N LYS A 7 2.48 -1.01 0.48
CA LYS A 7 2.23 -2.34 -0.09
C LYS A 7 2.90 -2.50 -1.46
N ASN A 8 2.60 -1.61 -2.39
CA ASN A 8 3.13 -1.70 -3.76
C ASN A 8 4.66 -1.62 -3.80
N MET A 9 5.29 -0.85 -2.90
CA MET A 9 6.75 -0.84 -2.77
C MET A 9 7.28 -2.20 -2.29
N ILE A 10 6.66 -2.79 -1.28
CA ILE A 10 7.07 -4.10 -0.78
C ILE A 10 6.91 -5.19 -1.85
N GLU A 11 5.78 -5.21 -2.56
CA GLU A 11 5.56 -6.12 -3.70
C GLU A 11 6.62 -5.94 -4.79
N LEU A 12 6.99 -4.70 -5.10
CA LEU A 12 8.04 -4.40 -6.07
C LEU A 12 9.41 -4.92 -5.62
N ALA A 13 9.72 -4.85 -4.32
CA ALA A 13 10.97 -5.36 -3.78
C ALA A 13 11.02 -6.90 -3.75
N ALA A 14 9.89 -7.55 -3.44
CA ALA A 14 9.75 -9.00 -3.41
C ALA A 14 9.67 -9.63 -4.82
N SER A 15 9.22 -8.87 -5.82
CA SER A 15 9.00 -9.38 -7.17
C SER A 15 10.25 -9.98 -7.82
N ASN A 16 10.11 -11.18 -8.40
CA ASN A 16 11.15 -11.81 -9.21
C ASN A 16 11.41 -11.08 -10.54
N ASN A 17 10.47 -10.24 -10.97
CA ASN A 17 10.59 -9.47 -12.21
C ASN A 17 11.32 -8.13 -12.01
N ALA A 18 11.52 -7.70 -10.76
CA ALA A 18 12.24 -6.47 -10.46
C ALA A 18 13.76 -6.69 -10.55
N ASN A 19 14.46 -5.79 -11.25
CA ASN A 19 15.91 -5.85 -11.34
C ASN A 19 16.57 -5.49 -9.98
N PRO A 20 17.83 -5.91 -9.73
CA PRO A 20 18.51 -5.67 -8.46
C PRO A 20 18.64 -4.19 -8.06
N VAL A 21 18.79 -3.28 -9.04
CA VAL A 21 18.92 -1.84 -8.79
C VAL A 21 17.61 -1.27 -8.26
N THR A 22 16.47 -1.65 -8.84
CA THR A 22 15.15 -1.29 -8.36
C THR A 22 14.94 -1.80 -6.94
N LYS A 23 15.28 -3.06 -6.66
CA LYS A 23 15.18 -3.64 -5.31
C LYS A 23 16.02 -2.86 -4.29
N ALA A 24 17.25 -2.48 -4.65
CA ALA A 24 18.12 -1.69 -3.78
C ALA A 24 17.55 -0.28 -3.50
N ILE A 25 16.98 0.38 -4.51
CA ILE A 25 16.32 1.69 -4.35
C ILE A 25 15.12 1.57 -3.41
N VAL A 26 14.26 0.56 -3.62
CA VAL A 26 13.08 0.35 -2.78
C VAL A 26 13.48 0.05 -1.34
N HIS A 27 14.47 -0.83 -1.13
CA HIS A 27 15.01 -1.12 0.20
C HIS A 27 15.45 0.17 0.92
N LYS A 28 16.24 1.02 0.25
CA LYS A 28 16.63 2.33 0.80
C LYS A 28 15.41 3.19 1.17
N LYS A 29 14.39 3.25 0.31
CA LYS A 29 13.17 4.03 0.58
C LYS A 29 12.38 3.49 1.77
N LEU A 30 12.31 2.17 1.95
CA LEU A 30 11.66 1.55 3.09
C LEU A 30 12.41 1.88 4.39
N THR A 31 13.75 1.79 4.41
CA THR A 31 14.56 2.18 5.58
C THR A 31 14.44 3.66 5.92
N ASP A 32 14.48 4.54 4.91
CA ASP A 32 14.30 5.99 5.09
C ASP A 32 12.90 6.31 5.64
N LEU A 33 11.87 5.59 5.16
CA LEU A 33 10.50 5.75 5.63
C LEU A 33 10.35 5.24 7.06
N GLN A 34 10.89 4.06 7.39
CA GLN A 34 10.85 3.51 8.75
C GLN A 34 11.43 4.49 9.78
N THR A 35 12.59 5.06 9.49
CA THR A 35 13.22 6.09 10.34
C THR A 35 12.32 7.31 10.53
N LYS A 36 11.63 7.76 9.48
CA LYS A 36 10.70 8.90 9.59
C LYS A 36 9.44 8.57 10.37
N LEU A 37 9.02 7.31 10.38
CA LEU A 37 7.82 6.85 11.08
C LEU A 37 8.10 6.51 12.54
N SER A 38 9.31 6.06 12.88
CA SER A 38 9.69 5.74 14.26
C SER A 38 9.63 6.95 15.21
N ASP A 39 9.82 8.16 14.68
CA ASP A 39 9.76 9.40 15.45
C ASP A 39 8.32 9.85 15.75
N LYS A 40 7.32 9.21 15.14
CA LYS A 40 5.91 9.58 15.25
C LYS A 40 5.17 8.71 16.26
N LYS A 41 4.22 9.33 16.97
CA LYS A 41 3.43 8.69 18.03
C LYS A 41 1.99 8.35 17.63
N ASP A 42 1.56 8.69 16.43
CA ASP A 42 0.23 8.32 15.93
C ASP A 42 0.18 6.84 15.54
N ALA A 43 -0.99 6.23 15.76
CA ALA A 43 -1.20 4.79 15.52
C ALA A 43 -0.89 4.38 14.08
N ASP A 44 -1.24 5.22 13.12
CA ASP A 44 -1.05 4.96 11.70
C ASP A 44 0.44 4.89 11.31
N SER A 45 1.24 5.82 11.82
CA SER A 45 2.70 5.81 11.61
C SER A 45 3.38 4.65 12.33
N GLN A 46 2.95 4.31 13.55
CA GLN A 46 3.48 3.16 14.28
C GLN A 46 3.18 1.84 13.56
N TYR A 47 1.96 1.68 13.06
CA TYR A 47 1.57 0.52 12.26
C TYR A 47 2.37 0.42 10.95
N GLY A 48 2.52 1.54 10.23
CA GLY A 48 3.35 1.58 9.03
C GLY A 48 4.82 1.22 9.31
N SER A 49 5.40 1.70 10.41
CA SER A 49 6.76 1.35 10.84
C SER A 49 6.88 -0.14 11.16
N HIS A 50 5.88 -0.71 11.84
CA HIS A 50 5.81 -2.13 12.15
C HIS A 50 5.78 -3.01 10.88
N LEU A 51 4.95 -2.67 9.89
CA LEU A 51 4.89 -3.40 8.62
C LEU A 51 6.23 -3.38 7.87
N ILE A 52 6.92 -2.23 7.84
CA ILE A 52 8.25 -2.14 7.24
C ILE A 52 9.23 -3.02 7.99
N ALA A 53 9.21 -3.00 9.33
CA ALA A 53 10.09 -3.82 10.16
C ALA A 53 9.86 -5.33 9.92
N GLN A 54 8.60 -5.74 9.82
CA GLN A 54 8.22 -7.12 9.54
C GLN A 54 8.78 -7.58 8.19
N TYR A 55 8.56 -6.80 7.12
CA TYR A 55 9.10 -7.12 5.80
C TYR A 55 10.63 -7.16 5.78
N LEU A 56 11.31 -6.22 6.43
CA LEU A 56 12.78 -6.18 6.46
C LEU A 56 13.40 -7.33 7.28
N THR A 57 12.66 -7.87 8.24
CA THR A 57 13.13 -8.96 9.13
C THR A 57 12.84 -10.33 8.53
N ASN A 58 11.63 -10.51 8.00
CA ASN A 58 11.17 -11.79 7.47
C ASN A 58 10.32 -11.58 6.20
N PRO A 59 10.95 -11.28 5.05
CA PRO A 59 10.23 -10.89 3.84
C PRO A 59 9.36 -12.00 3.26
N GLU A 60 9.67 -13.26 3.57
CA GLU A 60 8.95 -14.46 3.11
C GLU A 60 7.67 -14.77 3.89
N GLU A 61 7.53 -14.23 5.10
CA GLU A 61 6.30 -14.28 5.90
C GLU A 61 5.42 -13.04 5.74
N PHE A 62 5.84 -12.07 4.92
CA PHE A 62 5.07 -10.85 4.71
C PHE A 62 3.85 -11.14 3.85
N GLU A 63 2.72 -11.42 4.50
CA GLU A 63 1.42 -11.48 3.85
C GLU A 63 0.78 -10.10 3.83
N VAL A 64 0.23 -9.74 2.67
CA VAL A 64 -0.46 -8.46 2.53
C VAL A 64 -1.95 -8.67 2.68
N GLU A 65 -2.54 -8.09 3.73
CA GLU A 65 -3.99 -8.01 3.83
C GLU A 65 -4.54 -7.26 2.60
N ASP A 66 -5.61 -7.81 2.03
CA ASP A 66 -6.31 -7.13 0.95
C ASP A 66 -6.88 -5.81 1.46
N ALA A 67 -6.72 -4.77 0.66
CA ALA A 67 -7.36 -3.50 0.96
C ALA A 67 -8.88 -3.76 1.03
N PRO A 68 -9.58 -3.19 2.03
CA PRO A 68 -11.02 -3.35 2.11
C PRO A 68 -11.63 -2.91 0.78
N ALA A 69 -12.59 -3.70 0.29
CA ALA A 69 -13.32 -3.34 -0.91
C ALA A 69 -13.87 -1.91 -0.75
N PRO A 70 -13.81 -1.07 -1.80
CA PRO A 70 -14.44 0.23 -1.74
C PRO A 70 -15.92 0.06 -1.34
N PRO A 71 -16.48 0.98 -0.53
CA PRO A 71 -17.88 0.89 -0.15
C PRO A 71 -18.74 0.83 -1.42
N PRO A 72 -19.88 0.10 -1.40
CA PRO A 72 -20.77 0.04 -2.55
C PRO A 72 -21.23 1.45 -2.89
N GLY A 73 -20.71 2.01 -3.98
CA GLY A 73 -21.20 3.26 -4.56
C GLY A 73 -22.22 2.92 -5.65
N SER A 74 -23.37 3.58 -5.64
CA SER A 74 -24.23 3.60 -6.82
C SER A 74 -23.44 4.19 -7.99
N PRO A 75 -23.46 3.60 -9.19
CA PRO A 75 -22.82 4.20 -10.35
C PRO A 75 -23.27 5.66 -10.49
N ILE A 76 -22.34 6.60 -10.57
CA ILE A 76 -22.67 7.98 -10.94
C ILE A 76 -23.25 7.91 -12.35
N GLY A 77 -24.53 8.28 -12.52
CA GLY A 77 -25.29 8.06 -13.76
C GLY A 77 -26.30 6.91 -13.72
N SER A 78 -26.59 6.34 -12.55
CA SER A 78 -27.72 5.38 -12.36
C SER A 78 -29.09 6.06 -12.23
N ASP A 79 -29.13 7.39 -12.25
CA ASP A 79 -30.41 8.07 -12.44
C ASP A 79 -30.89 7.71 -13.84
N GLY A 80 -32.04 7.05 -13.91
CA GLY A 80 -32.53 6.42 -15.13
C GLY A 80 -32.49 7.41 -16.29
N MET A 81 -32.06 6.95 -17.47
CA MET A 81 -32.36 7.67 -18.70
C MET A 81 -33.89 7.80 -18.79
N ILE A 82 -34.43 8.92 -18.32
CA ILE A 82 -35.80 9.32 -18.62
C ILE A 82 -35.78 9.66 -20.11
N TYR A 83 -36.05 8.67 -20.95
CA TYR A 83 -36.45 8.92 -22.32
C TYR A 83 -37.74 9.74 -22.23
N CYS A 84 -37.68 11.02 -22.64
CA CYS A 84 -38.90 11.77 -22.93
C CYS A 84 -39.61 11.04 -24.08
N GLU A 85 -40.74 10.40 -23.80
CA GLU A 85 -41.67 9.94 -24.84
C GLU A 85 -42.20 11.18 -25.58
N PHE A 86 -42.07 11.18 -26.91
CA PHE A 86 -42.65 12.17 -27.81
C PHE A 86 -44.10 11.80 -28.16
#